data_AF-A0A1Y5ED86-F1
#
_entry.id   AF-A0A1Y5ED86-F1
#
_cell.length_a   1.000
_cell.length_b   1.000
_cell.length_c   1.000
_cell.angle_alpha   90.00
_cell.angle_beta   90.00
_cell.angle_gamma   90.00
#
_symmetry.space_group_name_H-M   'P 1'
#
loop_
_entity.id
_entity.type
_entity.pdbx_description
1 polymer ?
#
loop_
_entity_poly.entity_id
_entity_poly.type
_entity_poly.pdbx_seq_one_letter_code
_entity_poly.pdbx_strand_id
1 'polypeptide(L)' 'MKNRKVIGLFLFLAFVVIYSFAAMLLAVHVLPDNKWAELAFYPIVGVVWIFPAMKIVRLMLPGDETE' A
#
# COMPACT_ATOMS: atom_id res chain seq x y z
N MET A 1 -11.59 7.77 20.67
CA MET A 1 -10.13 7.62 20.46
C MET A 1 -9.71 6.20 20.07
N LYS A 2 -10.12 5.14 20.77
CA LYS A 2 -9.73 3.73 20.47
C LYS A 2 -10.23 3.21 19.11
N ASN A 3 -11.46 3.56 18.72
CA ASN A 3 -12.08 3.02 17.49
C ASN A 3 -11.39 3.51 16.21
N ARG A 4 -10.85 4.74 16.18
CA ARG A 4 -10.16 5.27 14.98
C ARG A 4 -8.89 4.48 14.65
N LYS A 5 -8.15 4.04 15.68
CA LYS A 5 -6.95 3.21 15.52
C LYS A 5 -7.29 1.80 15.04
N VAL A 6 -8.36 1.20 15.57
CA VAL A 6 -8.82 -0.13 15.16
C VAL A 6 -9.32 -0.12 13.71
N ILE A 7 -10.14 0.87 13.34
CA ILE A 7 -10.65 1.01 11.97
C ILE A 7 -9.51 1.25 10.99
N GLY A 8 -8.56 2.13 11.33
CA GLY A 8 -7.37 2.35 10.51
C GLY A 8 -6.56 1.05 10.31
N LEU A 9 -6.37 0.26 11.37
CA LEU A 9 -5.65 -1.02 11.27
C LEU A 9 -6.33 -1.97 10.29
N PHE A 10 -7.65 -2.16 10.41
CA PHE A 10 -8.38 -3.03 9.49
C PHE A 10 -8.36 -2.50 8.05
N LEU A 11 -8.49 -1.19 7.84
CA LEU A 11 -8.34 -0.54 6.54
C LEU A 11 -6.96 -0.80 5.94
N PHE A 12 -5.91 -0.67 6.76
CA PHE A 12 -4.53 -0.91 6.33
C PHE A 12 -4.31 -2.37 5.94
N LEU A 13 -4.78 -3.31 6.77
CA LEU A 13 -4.69 -4.75 6.47
C LEU A 13 -5.44 -5.11 5.19
N ALA A 14 -6.68 -4.65 5.05
CA ALA A 14 -7.47 -4.86 3.83
C ALA A 14 -6.79 -4.26 2.60
N PHE A 15 -6.24 -3.04 2.73
CA PHE A 15 -5.48 -2.39 1.66
C PHE A 15 -4.27 -3.21 1.25
N VAL A 16 -3.44 -3.67 2.19
CA VAL A 16 -2.24 -4.46 1.89
C VAL A 16 -2.63 -5.76 1.19
N VAL A 17 -3.67 -6.46 1.66
CA VAL A 17 -4.16 -7.67 0.99
C VAL A 17 -4.57 -7.36 -0.45
N ILE A 18 -5.50 -6.43 -0.66
CA ILE A 18 -5.99 -6.10 -2.01
C ILE A 18 -4.83 -5.66 -2.92
N TYR A 19 -3.93 -4.82 -2.41
CA TYR A 19 -2.79 -4.32 -3.17
C TYR A 19 -1.82 -5.43 -3.55
N SER A 20 -1.47 -6.32 -2.62
CA SER A 20 -0.56 -7.44 -2.90
C SER A 20 -1.14 -8.39 -3.94
N PHE A 21 -2.44 -8.69 -3.88
CA PHE A 21 -3.11 -9.50 -4.90
C PHE A 21 -3.14 -8.78 -6.25
N ALA A 22 -3.43 -7.48 -6.28
CA ALA A 22 -3.40 -6.68 -7.52
C ALA A 22 -2.00 -6.64 -8.14
N ALA A 23 -0.96 -6.41 -7.33
CA ALA A 23 0.44 -6.43 -7.74
C ALA A 23 0.84 -7.80 -8.33
N MET A 24 0.45 -8.89 -7.67
CA MET A 24 0.68 -10.25 -8.17
C MET A 24 0.00 -10.47 -9.53
N LEU A 25 -1.28 -10.10 -9.66
CA LEU A 25 -2.00 -10.24 -10.93
C LEU A 25 -1.38 -9.42 -12.06
N LEU A 26 -0.95 -8.19 -11.77
CA LEU A 26 -0.23 -7.36 -12.73
C LEU A 26 1.10 -8.00 -13.14
N ALA A 27 1.85 -8.55 -12.18
CA ALA A 27 3.10 -9.26 -12.47
C ALA A 27 2.88 -10.47 -13.37
N VAL A 28 1.81 -11.24 -13.16
CA VAL A 28 1.57 -12.49 -13.92
C VAL A 28 0.91 -12.23 -15.28
N HIS A 29 0.07 -11.20 -15.42
CA HIS A 29 -0.74 -11.02 -16.64
C HIS A 29 -0.26 -9.88 -17.54
N VAL A 30 0.43 -8.89 -16.99
CA VAL A 30 0.81 -7.67 -17.72
C VAL A 30 2.31 -7.59 -17.96
N LEU A 31 3.11 -8.19 -17.07
CA LEU A 31 4.56 -8.10 -17.17
C LEU A 31 5.07 -9.01 -18.31
N PRO A 32 5.79 -8.45 -19.31
CA PRO A 32 6.42 -9.25 -20.34
C PRO A 32 7.61 -10.03 -19.76
N ASP A 33 7.97 -11.11 -20.43
CA ASP A 33 9.09 -11.99 -20.05
C ASP A 33 10.45 -11.32 -20.35
N ASN A 34 10.76 -10.26 -19.59
CA ASN A 34 11.92 -9.41 -19.74
C ASN A 34 12.44 -8.97 -18.36
N LYS A 35 13.68 -9.36 -18.06
CA LYS A 35 14.38 -9.05 -16.80
C LYS A 35 14.44 -7.56 -16.47
N TRP A 36 14.54 -6.68 -17.47
CA TRP A 36 14.56 -5.23 -17.24
C TRP A 36 13.18 -4.70 -16.84
N ALA A 37 12.11 -5.29 -17.37
CA ALA A 37 10.75 -4.94 -17.00
C ALA A 37 10.45 -5.37 -15.55
N GLU A 38 10.86 -6.59 -15.18
CA GLU A 38 10.80 -7.07 -13.78
C GLU A 38 11.58 -6.16 -12.82
N LEU A 39 12.82 -5.82 -13.19
CA LEU A 39 13.69 -4.97 -12.37
C LEU A 39 13.10 -3.58 -12.14
N ALA A 40 12.39 -3.02 -13.12
CA ALA A 40 11.69 -1.74 -12.95
C ALA A 40 10.37 -1.91 -12.18
N PHE A 41 9.61 -2.96 -12.45
CA PHE A 41 8.27 -3.17 -11.91
C PHE A 41 8.27 -3.37 -10.39
N TYR A 42 9.10 -4.28 -9.87
CA TYR A 42 9.07 -4.62 -8.44
C TYR A 42 9.41 -3.45 -7.51
N PRO A 43 10.43 -2.61 -7.76
CA PRO A 43 10.69 -1.41 -6.96
C PRO A 43 9.57 -0.38 -7.07
N ILE A 44 9.01 -0.15 -8.27
CA ILE A 44 7.94 0.83 -8.46
C ILE A 44 6.70 0.41 -7.67
N VAL A 45 6.25 -0.84 -7.85
CA VAL A 45 5.10 -1.38 -7.11
C VAL A 45 5.39 -1.42 -5.61
N GLY A 46 6.61 -1.79 -5.21
CA GLY A 46 7.05 -1.80 -3.82
C GLY A 46 7.10 -0.41 -3.16
N VAL A 47 7.17 0.68 -3.92
CA VAL A 47 7.18 2.06 -3.38
C VAL A 47 5.82 2.73 -3.51
N VAL A 48 5.07 2.48 -4.59
CA VAL A 48 3.79 3.16 -4.88
C VAL A 48 2.76 2.98 -3.76
N TRP A 49 2.71 1.82 -3.12
CA TRP A 49 1.75 1.56 -2.02
C TRP A 49 2.05 2.35 -0.73
N ILE A 50 3.26 2.90 -0.58
CA ILE A 50 3.64 3.72 0.58
C ILE A 50 2.76 4.96 0.67
N PHE A 51 2.43 5.59 -0.46
CA PHE A 51 1.60 6.81 -0.46
C PHE A 51 0.18 6.58 0.08
N PRO A 52 -0.58 5.56 -0.39
CA PRO A 52 -1.83 5.16 0.25
C PRO A 52 -1.67 4.74 1.71
N ALA A 53 -0.64 3.94 2.02
CA ALA A 53 -0.37 3.46 3.37
C ALA A 53 -0.19 4.63 4.36
N MET A 54 0.59 5.64 3.99
CA MET A 54 0.81 6.85 4.81
C MET A 54 -0.50 7.60 5.09
N LYS A 55 -1.40 7.71 4.10
CA LYS A 55 -2.72 8.33 4.33
C LYS A 55 -3.53 7.56 5.36
N ILE A 56 -3.53 6.23 5.29
CA ILE A 56 -4.26 5.38 6.25
C ILE A 56 -3.64 5.48 7.64
N VAL A 57 -2.31 5.45 7.75
CA VAL A 57 -1.59 5.58 9.03
C VAL A 57 -1.79 6.95 9.66
N ARG A 58 -1.84 8.04 8.87
CA ARG A 58 -2.13 9.39 9.39
C ARG A 58 -3.50 9.48 10.06
N LEU A 59 -4.49 8.67 9.63
CA LEU A 59 -5.79 8.59 10.30
C LEU A 59 -5.73 7.91 11.68
N MET A 60 -4.68 7.12 11.94
CA MET A 60 -4.45 6.43 13.21
C MET A 60 -3.61 7.23 14.19
N LEU A 61 -2.74 8.10 13.66
CA LEU A 61 -1.92 9.00 14.46
C LEU A 61 -2.85 9.97 15.22
N PRO A 62 -2.51 10.33 16.47
CA PRO A 62 -3.13 11.47 17.12
C PRO A 62 -2.98 12.68 16.18
N GLY A 63 -4.03 13.50 16.05
CA GLY A 63 -3.92 14.72 15.25
C GLY A 63 -2.69 15.47 15.71
N ASP A 64 -1.76 15.71 14.80
CA ASP A 64 -0.80 16.77 14.96
C ASP A 64 -1.62 18.04 15.08
N GLU A 65 -1.87 18.46 16.32
CA GLU A 65 -2.26 19.83 16.64
C GLU A 65 -1.11 20.69 16.12
N THR A 66 -1.21 21.06 14.84
CA THR A 66 -0.44 22.16 14.28
C THR A 66 -0.93 23.40 15.01
N GLU A 67 -0.15 23.82 16.01
CA GLU A 67 -0.05 25.23 16.43
C GLU A 67 0.18 26.15 15.22
#